data_AF-A0A399SKH0-F1
#
_entry.id   AF-A0A399SKH0-F1
#
_cell.length_a   1.000
_cell.length_b   1.000
_cell.length_c   1.000
_cell.angle_alpha   90.00
_cell.angle_beta   90.00
_cell.angle_gamma   90.00
#
_symmetry.space_group_name_H-M   'P 1'
#
loop_
_entity.id
_entity.type
_entity.pdbx_description
1 polymer ?
#
loop_
_entity_poly.entity_id
_entity_poly.type
_entity_poly.pdbx_seq_one_letter_code
_entity_poly.pdbx_strand_id
1 'polypeptide(L)'
;PVALGWTATDDEAAAVAAQLDAGDGSPTGSQEIVGRFLPSEQPEPAGEGQDPQRMTRLSTAALVNLWPGDVGDVYNGFIVASTPIAGLMAIDSPPPSEAVQLNWLNIFYAAEWAVFAIFAIVIWYRTVRDTWTREQPGYREDEDDDEDDDDPLPEGGRDHAVGAPRRGSRADADR
;
A
#
# COMPACT_ATOMS: atom_id res chain seq x y z
N PRO A 1 -17.50 -15.00 -23.50
CA PRO A 1 -18.10 -14.03 -24.44
C PRO A 1 -17.03 -13.38 -25.31
N VAL A 2 -17.38 -12.96 -26.52
CA VAL A 2 -16.51 -12.15 -27.37
C VAL A 2 -17.27 -10.87 -27.76
N ALA A 3 -16.66 -9.71 -27.52
CA ALA A 3 -17.14 -8.43 -28.00
C ALA A 3 -16.57 -8.18 -29.40
N LEU A 4 -17.46 -8.15 -30.40
CA LEU A 4 -17.11 -8.17 -31.83
C LEU A 4 -16.90 -6.79 -32.45
N GLY A 5 -17.23 -5.71 -31.73
CA GLY A 5 -17.08 -4.33 -32.21
C GLY A 5 -17.98 -3.37 -31.46
N TRP A 6 -17.92 -2.10 -31.86
CA TRP A 6 -18.64 -0.99 -31.25
C TRP A 6 -19.39 -0.17 -32.29
N THR A 7 -20.52 0.41 -31.89
CA THR A 7 -21.22 1.47 -32.62
C THR A 7 -21.76 2.49 -31.61
N ALA A 8 -21.97 3.73 -32.08
CA ALA A 8 -22.51 4.82 -31.29
C ALA A 8 -24.02 4.68 -31.01
N THR A 9 -24.76 3.88 -31.77
CA THR A 9 -26.23 3.83 -31.66
C THR A 9 -26.78 2.43 -31.49
N ASP A 10 -27.84 2.32 -30.69
CA ASP A 10 -28.53 1.05 -30.44
C ASP A 10 -29.17 0.50 -31.74
N ASP A 11 -29.63 1.38 -32.64
CA ASP A 11 -30.23 0.98 -33.92
C ASP A 11 -29.21 0.30 -34.86
N GLU A 12 -28.00 0.86 -34.96
CA GLU A 12 -26.93 0.23 -35.74
C GLU A 12 -26.51 -1.11 -35.12
N ALA A 13 -26.43 -1.18 -33.79
CA ALA A 13 -26.09 -2.42 -33.08
C ALA A 13 -27.13 -3.51 -33.34
N ALA A 14 -28.42 -3.15 -33.25
CA ALA A 14 -29.53 -4.06 -33.51
C ALA A 14 -29.57 -4.53 -34.96
N ALA A 15 -29.27 -3.66 -35.92
CA ALA A 15 -29.22 -4.02 -37.33
C ALA A 15 -28.11 -5.04 -37.62
N VAL A 16 -26.91 -4.85 -37.05
CA VAL A 16 -25.79 -5.80 -37.19
C VAL A 16 -26.12 -7.13 -36.49
N ALA A 17 -26.68 -7.09 -35.29
CA ALA A 17 -27.09 -8.30 -34.57
C ALA A 17 -28.12 -9.12 -35.37
N ALA A 18 -29.13 -8.47 -35.94
CA ALA A 18 -30.14 -9.13 -36.76
C ALA A 18 -29.56 -9.80 -38.02
N GLN A 19 -28.55 -9.19 -38.65
CA GLN A 19 -27.83 -9.80 -39.79
C GLN A 19 -27.08 -11.07 -39.36
N LEU A 20 -26.36 -11.02 -38.24
CA LEU A 20 -25.64 -12.17 -37.69
C LEU A 20 -26.59 -13.32 -37.30
N ASP A 21 -27.71 -13.00 -36.66
CA ASP A 21 -28.73 -13.99 -36.26
C ASP A 21 -29.41 -14.63 -37.48
N ALA A 22 -29.56 -13.88 -38.58
CA ALA A 22 -30.04 -14.39 -39.87
C ALA A 22 -29.00 -15.26 -40.60
N GLY A 23 -27.76 -15.30 -40.11
CA GLY A 23 -26.64 -16.04 -40.71
C GLY A 23 -25.86 -15.23 -41.76
N ASP A 24 -26.24 -14.00 -42.03
CA ASP A 24 -25.60 -13.13 -43.02
C ASP A 24 -24.32 -12.53 -42.43
N GLY A 25 -23.17 -13.05 -42.85
CA GLY A 25 -21.87 -12.68 -42.29
C GLY A 25 -21.54 -13.39 -40.98
N SER A 26 -22.38 -14.33 -40.53
CA SER A 26 -22.10 -15.16 -39.37
C SER A 26 -21.01 -16.20 -39.70
N PRO A 27 -19.95 -16.29 -38.89
CA PRO A 27 -18.99 -17.38 -38.93
C PRO A 27 -19.66 -18.76 -38.99
N THR A 28 -19.37 -19.55 -40.02
CA THR A 28 -19.74 -20.98 -40.03
C THR A 28 -18.58 -21.83 -39.56
N GLY A 29 -18.85 -22.73 -38.61
CA GLY A 29 -17.85 -23.63 -38.03
C GLY A 29 -16.94 -22.95 -37.00
N SER A 30 -15.78 -23.57 -36.74
CA SER A 30 -14.79 -23.04 -35.80
C SER A 30 -14.06 -21.85 -36.42
N GLN A 31 -13.99 -20.73 -35.70
CA GLN A 31 -13.18 -19.58 -36.07
C GLN A 31 -12.13 -19.27 -35.01
N GLU A 32 -10.95 -18.89 -35.50
CA GLU A 32 -9.91 -18.30 -34.68
C GLU A 32 -10.23 -16.83 -34.42
N ILE A 33 -10.29 -16.44 -33.15
CA ILE A 33 -10.53 -15.06 -32.72
C ILE A 33 -9.30 -14.60 -31.95
N VAL A 34 -8.63 -13.58 -32.49
CA VAL A 34 -7.57 -12.87 -31.79
C VAL A 34 -8.14 -11.62 -31.14
N GLY A 35 -7.87 -11.45 -29.85
CA GLY A 35 -8.40 -10.34 -29.08
C GLY A 35 -7.75 -10.21 -27.73
N ARG A 36 -8.13 -9.16 -27.01
CA ARG A 36 -7.65 -8.88 -25.65
C ARG A 36 -8.59 -9.51 -24.64
N PHE A 37 -8.05 -10.31 -23.73
CA PHE A 37 -8.79 -10.80 -22.57
C PHE A 37 -8.97 -9.67 -21.54
N LEU A 38 -10.20 -9.51 -21.07
CA LEU A 38 -10.57 -8.57 -20.01
C LEU A 38 -11.34 -9.31 -18.91
N PRO A 39 -11.14 -8.93 -17.63
CA PRO A 39 -11.90 -9.49 -16.53
C PRO A 39 -13.38 -9.15 -16.66
N SER A 40 -14.27 -10.02 -16.15
CA SER A 40 -15.70 -9.72 -16.14
C SER A 40 -15.98 -8.51 -15.28
N GLU A 41 -16.86 -7.64 -15.76
CA GLU A 41 -17.39 -6.55 -14.95
C GLU A 41 -18.50 -7.07 -14.01
N GLN A 42 -18.74 -6.31 -12.94
CA GLN A 42 -19.87 -6.56 -12.05
C GLN A 42 -21.17 -6.20 -12.78
N PRO A 43 -22.23 -7.01 -12.63
CA PRO A 43 -23.53 -6.62 -13.14
C PRO A 43 -24.04 -5.41 -12.35
N GLU A 44 -24.49 -4.39 -13.07
CA GLU A 44 -25.16 -3.23 -12.49
C GLU A 44 -26.62 -3.22 -12.96
N PRO A 45 -27.58 -2.90 -12.08
CA PRO A 45 -28.96 -2.72 -12.50
C PRO A 45 -29.08 -1.53 -13.46
N ALA A 46 -30.06 -1.60 -14.35
CA ALA A 46 -30.40 -0.46 -15.20
C ALA A 46 -30.76 0.77 -14.35
N GLY A 47 -30.41 1.96 -14.84
CA GLY A 47 -30.76 3.21 -14.15
C GLY A 47 -32.26 3.51 -14.19
N GLU A 48 -32.72 4.45 -13.36
CA GLU A 48 -34.13 4.83 -13.30
C GLU A 48 -34.67 5.28 -14.67
N GLY A 49 -35.82 4.74 -15.07
CA GLY A 49 -36.46 5.04 -16.35
C GLY A 49 -35.80 4.41 -17.58
N GLN A 50 -34.74 3.61 -17.41
CA GLN A 50 -34.11 2.86 -18.49
C GLN A 50 -34.79 1.49 -18.67
N ASP A 51 -34.59 0.90 -19.84
CA ASP A 51 -34.99 -0.48 -20.10
C ASP A 51 -34.32 -1.41 -19.07
N PRO A 52 -35.08 -2.25 -18.34
CA PRO A 52 -34.52 -3.24 -17.40
C PRO A 52 -33.51 -4.21 -18.03
N GLN A 53 -33.56 -4.41 -19.34
CA GLN A 53 -32.63 -5.25 -20.09
C GLN A 53 -31.39 -4.50 -20.57
N ARG A 54 -31.32 -3.17 -20.38
CA ARG A 54 -30.16 -2.38 -20.78
C ARG A 54 -28.96 -2.74 -19.91
N MET A 55 -27.87 -3.11 -20.58
CA MET A 55 -26.59 -3.41 -19.94
C MET A 55 -25.58 -2.30 -20.26
N THR A 56 -25.06 -1.66 -19.22
CA THR A 56 -23.98 -0.65 -19.32
C THR A 56 -22.61 -1.22 -18.97
N ARG A 57 -22.59 -2.45 -18.44
CA ARG A 57 -21.41 -3.21 -18.03
C ARG A 57 -21.40 -4.55 -18.75
N LEU A 58 -20.23 -5.02 -19.15
CA LEU A 58 -20.08 -6.34 -19.75
C LEU A 58 -19.79 -7.39 -18.66
N SER A 59 -20.87 -7.90 -18.06
CA SER A 59 -20.80 -8.97 -17.06
C SER A 59 -21.06 -10.34 -17.70
N THR A 60 -20.11 -11.26 -17.57
CA THR A 60 -20.29 -12.63 -18.08
C THR A 60 -21.38 -13.39 -17.36
N ALA A 61 -21.53 -13.14 -16.06
CA ALA A 61 -22.59 -13.70 -15.23
C ALA A 61 -23.98 -13.17 -15.60
N ALA A 62 -24.10 -11.94 -16.12
CA ALA A 62 -25.36 -11.45 -16.65
C ALA A 62 -25.67 -12.08 -18.03
N LEU A 63 -24.68 -12.12 -18.93
CA LEU A 63 -24.84 -12.64 -20.30
C LEU A 63 -25.22 -14.12 -20.33
N VAL A 64 -24.66 -14.94 -19.45
CA VAL A 64 -24.97 -16.38 -19.42
C VAL A 64 -26.44 -16.65 -19.12
N ASN A 65 -27.13 -15.76 -18.41
CA ASN A 65 -28.56 -15.88 -18.14
C ASN A 65 -29.44 -15.49 -19.35
N LEU A 66 -28.87 -14.82 -20.36
CA LEU A 66 -29.60 -14.37 -21.56
C LEU A 66 -29.48 -15.35 -22.73
N TRP A 67 -28.40 -16.12 -22.81
CA TRP A 67 -28.20 -17.04 -23.92
C TRP A 67 -29.07 -18.29 -23.79
N PRO A 68 -29.80 -18.65 -24.86
CA PRO A 68 -30.59 -19.87 -24.87
C PRO A 68 -29.70 -21.11 -24.99
N GLY A 69 -30.10 -22.20 -24.33
CA GLY A 69 -29.49 -23.52 -24.50
C GLY A 69 -28.25 -23.77 -23.62
N ASP A 70 -27.44 -24.74 -24.03
CA ASP A 70 -26.19 -25.09 -23.36
C ASP A 70 -25.06 -24.20 -23.86
N VAL A 71 -24.51 -23.38 -22.96
CA VAL A 71 -23.46 -22.39 -23.24
C VAL A 71 -22.04 -22.96 -23.11
N GLY A 72 -21.90 -24.22 -22.66
CA GLY A 72 -20.61 -24.85 -22.45
C GLY A 72 -19.76 -24.19 -21.34
N ASP A 73 -18.44 -24.23 -21.51
CA ASP A 73 -17.49 -23.70 -20.53
C ASP A 73 -17.52 -22.16 -20.51
N VAL A 74 -17.82 -21.60 -19.34
CA VAL A 74 -17.84 -20.16 -19.11
C VAL A 74 -16.64 -19.74 -18.27
N TYR A 75 -15.88 -18.77 -18.78
CA TYR A 75 -14.73 -18.19 -18.09
C TYR A 75 -15.09 -16.86 -17.43
N ASN A 76 -14.39 -16.50 -16.35
CA ASN A 76 -14.56 -15.22 -15.66
C ASN A 76 -13.88 -14.08 -16.44
N GLY A 77 -14.46 -13.71 -17.58
CA GLY A 77 -13.94 -12.68 -18.45
C GLY A 77 -14.44 -12.81 -19.87
N PHE A 78 -14.05 -11.83 -20.69
CA PHE A 78 -14.47 -11.74 -22.07
C PHE A 78 -13.29 -11.33 -22.95
N ILE A 79 -13.43 -11.59 -24.24
CA ILE A 79 -12.43 -11.20 -25.24
C ILE A 79 -12.97 -10.00 -26.01
N VAL A 80 -12.19 -8.93 -26.14
CA VAL A 80 -12.44 -7.87 -27.11
C VAL A 80 -11.71 -8.21 -28.39
N ALA A 81 -12.44 -8.46 -29.48
CA ALA A 81 -11.86 -8.80 -30.76
C ALA A 81 -10.95 -7.67 -31.26
N SER A 82 -9.74 -8.02 -31.72
CA SER A 82 -8.79 -7.04 -32.27
C SER A 82 -9.24 -6.48 -33.61
N THR A 83 -10.00 -7.25 -34.38
CA THR A 83 -10.60 -6.82 -35.65
C THR A 83 -12.11 -6.78 -35.48
N PRO A 84 -12.76 -5.63 -35.68
CA PRO A 84 -14.21 -5.55 -35.62
C PRO A 84 -14.84 -6.26 -36.83
N ILE A 85 -16.04 -6.81 -36.65
CA ILE A 85 -16.83 -7.31 -37.78
C ILE A 85 -17.32 -6.15 -38.66
N ALA A 86 -17.73 -6.48 -39.88
CA ALA A 86 -18.27 -5.51 -40.83
C ALA A 86 -19.46 -4.73 -40.21
N GLY A 87 -19.47 -3.42 -40.41
CA GLY A 87 -20.49 -2.53 -39.84
C GLY A 87 -20.20 -2.02 -38.43
N LEU A 88 -19.14 -2.49 -37.76
CA LEU A 88 -18.74 -2.03 -36.44
C LEU A 88 -17.34 -1.39 -36.43
N MET A 89 -17.11 -0.54 -35.44
CA MET A 89 -15.81 0.05 -35.13
C MET A 89 -15.04 -0.81 -34.12
N ALA A 90 -13.73 -0.63 -34.09
CA ALA A 90 -12.89 -1.26 -33.08
C ALA A 90 -13.23 -0.71 -31.68
N ILE A 91 -13.32 -1.61 -30.71
CA ILE A 91 -13.52 -1.24 -29.30
C ILE A 91 -12.19 -0.68 -28.78
N ASP A 92 -12.22 0.54 -28.24
CA ASP A 92 -11.04 1.12 -27.60
C ASP A 92 -10.71 0.39 -26.30
N SER A 93 -9.51 -0.18 -26.26
CA SER A 93 -9.10 -1.14 -25.24
C SER A 93 -7.59 -1.05 -25.00
N PRO A 94 -7.05 0.12 -24.58
CA PRO A 94 -5.61 0.28 -24.39
C PRO A 94 -5.13 -0.53 -23.18
N PRO A 95 -3.91 -1.09 -23.21
CA PRO A 95 -3.31 -1.69 -22.02
C PRO A 95 -3.18 -0.64 -20.90
N PRO A 96 -3.29 -1.04 -19.61
CA PRO A 96 -3.00 -0.14 -18.51
C PRO A 96 -1.60 0.47 -18.71
N SER A 97 -1.48 1.78 -18.51
CA SER A 97 -0.19 2.43 -18.58
C SER A 97 0.67 1.98 -17.40
N GLU A 98 1.75 1.25 -17.68
CA GLU A 98 2.80 0.92 -16.71
C GLU A 98 3.70 2.14 -16.43
N ALA A 99 3.11 3.33 -16.35
CA ALA A 99 3.85 4.50 -15.92
C ALA A 99 4.22 4.28 -14.45
N VAL A 100 5.46 3.82 -14.21
CA VAL A 100 6.07 3.72 -12.89
C VAL A 100 6.20 5.13 -12.34
N GLN A 101 5.11 5.61 -11.72
CA GLN A 101 5.11 6.87 -11.01
C GLN A 101 5.87 6.63 -9.72
N LEU A 102 6.96 7.38 -9.53
CA LEU A 102 7.65 7.43 -8.25
C LEU A 102 6.67 7.91 -7.18
N ASN A 103 6.20 6.97 -6.37
CA ASN A 103 5.28 7.28 -5.28
C ASN A 103 6.10 7.83 -4.10
N TRP A 104 6.13 9.15 -3.97
CA TRP A 104 6.85 9.86 -2.90
C TRP A 104 6.45 9.39 -1.49
N LEU A 105 5.22 8.91 -1.30
CA LEU A 105 4.78 8.34 -0.03
C LEU A 105 5.53 7.03 0.30
N ASN A 106 5.71 6.16 -0.70
CA ASN A 106 6.48 4.93 -0.54
C ASN A 106 7.96 5.22 -0.28
N ILE A 107 8.52 6.26 -0.93
CA ILE A 107 9.90 6.70 -0.68
C ILE A 107 10.06 7.19 0.76
N PHE A 108 9.11 7.97 1.26
CA PHE A 108 9.12 8.44 2.65
C PHE A 108 9.04 7.26 3.64
N TYR A 109 8.15 6.30 3.39
CA TYR A 109 8.05 5.08 4.19
C TYR A 109 9.38 4.30 4.18
N ALA A 110 10.02 4.14 3.03
CA ALA A 110 11.32 3.50 2.93
C ALA A 110 12.41 4.25 3.72
N ALA A 111 12.38 5.59 3.71
CA ALA A 111 13.29 6.41 4.50
C ALA A 111 13.05 6.25 6.02
N GLU A 112 11.80 6.20 6.44
CA GLU A 112 11.43 5.93 7.83
C GLU A 112 11.97 4.57 8.30
N TRP A 113 11.79 3.51 7.51
CA TRP A 113 12.36 2.20 7.82
C TRP A 113 13.88 2.21 7.90
N ALA A 114 14.54 2.94 7.01
CA ALA A 114 16.00 3.06 7.05
C ALA A 114 16.46 3.70 8.38
N VAL A 115 15.76 4.73 8.84
CA VAL A 115 16.04 5.38 10.13
C VAL A 115 15.85 4.40 11.30
N PHE A 116 14.76 3.64 11.31
CA PHE A 116 14.55 2.62 12.35
C PHE A 116 15.60 1.51 12.32
N ALA A 117 15.97 1.01 11.14
CA ALA A 117 17.02 0.02 11.00
C ALA A 117 18.37 0.54 11.53
N ILE A 118 18.72 1.80 11.24
CA ILE A 118 19.94 2.43 11.77
C ILE A 118 19.90 2.47 13.29
N PHE A 119 18.80 2.94 13.89
CA PHE A 119 18.67 2.98 15.36
C PHE A 119 18.76 1.59 15.98
N ALA A 120 18.09 0.59 15.39
CA ALA A 120 18.13 -0.79 15.86
C ALA A 120 19.55 -1.35 15.84
N ILE A 121 20.31 -1.13 14.76
CA ILE A 121 21.70 -1.58 14.63
C ILE A 121 22.60 -0.89 15.66
N VAL A 122 22.45 0.43 15.84
CA VAL A 122 23.25 1.20 16.81
C VAL A 122 23.00 0.71 18.23
N ILE A 123 21.73 0.54 18.60
CA ILE A 123 21.35 0.05 19.94
C ILE A 123 21.88 -1.37 20.13
N TRP A 124 21.70 -2.26 19.15
CA TRP A 124 22.20 -3.62 19.22
C TRP A 124 23.73 -3.66 19.39
N TYR A 125 24.47 -2.94 18.56
CA TYR A 125 25.93 -2.88 18.64
C TYR A 125 26.40 -2.36 20.00
N ARG A 126 25.78 -1.27 20.47
CA ARG A 126 26.12 -0.68 21.76
C ARG A 126 25.82 -1.65 22.90
N THR A 127 24.64 -2.28 22.91
CA THR A 127 24.28 -3.27 23.93
C THR A 127 25.25 -4.45 23.96
N VAL A 128 25.60 -5.01 22.80
CA VAL A 128 26.54 -6.15 22.71
C VAL A 128 27.95 -5.75 23.17
N ARG A 129 28.43 -4.57 22.80
CA ARG A 129 29.74 -4.06 23.24
C ARG A 129 29.77 -3.79 24.75
N ASP A 130 28.69 -3.22 25.29
CA ASP A 130 28.56 -2.91 26.72
C ASP A 130 28.57 -4.22 27.55
N THR A 131 27.93 -5.29 27.07
CA THR A 131 27.98 -6.61 27.72
C THR A 131 29.36 -7.26 27.61
N TRP A 132 29.99 -7.19 26.43
CA TRP A 132 31.33 -7.77 26.20
C TRP A 132 32.43 -7.13 27.05
N THR A 133 32.34 -5.82 27.29
CA THR A 133 33.34 -5.09 28.10
C THR A 133 33.22 -5.43 29.59
N ARG A 134 31.99 -5.74 30.07
CA ARG A 134 31.73 -6.09 31.47
C ARG A 134 32.19 -7.49 31.87
N GLU A 135 32.35 -8.37 30.89
CA GLU A 135 32.76 -9.77 31.08
C GLU A 135 34.27 -9.99 30.88
N GLN A 136 35.05 -8.94 30.58
CA GLN A 136 36.52 -9.00 30.56
C GLN A 136 37.10 -8.58 31.92
N PRO A 137 37.47 -9.52 32.81
CA PRO A 137 38.28 -9.22 33.96
C PRO A 137 39.72 -8.93 33.49
N GLY A 138 40.13 -7.65 33.39
CA GLY A 138 41.53 -7.37 33.02
C GLY A 138 42.03 -5.96 32.74
N TYR A 139 41.24 -4.89 32.87
CA TYR A 139 41.82 -3.52 32.87
C TYR A 139 41.38 -2.77 34.13
N ARG A 140 41.99 -3.19 35.23
CA ARG A 140 42.41 -2.26 36.28
C ARG A 140 43.66 -1.58 35.71
N GLU A 141 43.59 -0.29 35.42
CA GLU A 141 44.79 0.54 35.49
C GLU A 141 44.82 1.06 36.91
N ASP A 142 45.66 0.36 37.67
CA ASP A 142 46.25 0.80 38.90
C ASP A 142 47.27 1.87 38.48
N GLU A 143 46.90 3.15 38.54
CA GLU A 143 47.88 4.21 38.71
C GLU A 143 47.90 4.53 40.21
N ASP A 144 48.74 3.75 40.89
CA ASP A 144 49.27 4.04 42.22
C ASP A 144 50.18 5.30 42.16
N ASP A 145 50.21 5.98 43.31
CA ASP A 145 51.32 6.78 43.85
C ASP A 145 51.87 7.96 43.04
N ASP A 146 51.62 9.17 43.57
CA ASP A 146 52.73 9.96 44.11
C ASP A 146 52.23 10.70 45.36
N GLU A 147 52.60 10.16 46.51
CA GLU A 147 52.77 10.87 47.78
C GLU A 147 53.71 12.07 47.57
N ASP A 148 53.28 13.27 47.99
CA ASP A 148 54.22 14.28 48.47
C ASP A 148 53.68 14.80 49.82
N ASP A 149 54.38 14.33 50.85
CA ASP A 149 54.28 14.65 52.28
C ASP A 149 54.44 16.15 52.61
N ASP A 150 53.80 16.55 53.72
CA ASP A 150 54.22 17.52 54.75
C ASP A 150 54.57 18.98 54.32
N ASP A 151 54.11 20.07 54.97
CA ASP A 151 53.94 20.35 56.40
C ASP A 151 53.25 21.76 56.58
N PRO A 152 53.11 22.36 57.78
CA PRO A 152 51.88 22.44 58.59
C PRO A 152 51.23 23.84 58.68
N LEU A 153 50.01 23.87 59.20
CA LEU A 153 49.22 25.07 59.55
C LEU A 153 49.82 25.85 60.74
N PRO A 154 49.79 27.18 60.74
CA PRO A 154 49.87 27.97 61.97
C PRO A 154 48.46 28.34 62.48
N GLU A 155 48.10 27.83 63.66
CA GLU A 155 47.01 28.37 64.48
C GLU A 155 47.41 29.70 65.14
N GLY A 156 46.44 30.62 65.27
CA GLY A 156 46.66 31.94 65.85
C GLY A 156 45.41 32.75 66.22
N GLY A 157 44.51 32.17 67.02
CA GLY A 157 43.81 32.78 68.17
C GLY A 157 42.91 34.04 68.06
N ARG A 158 41.81 33.96 68.85
CA ARG A 158 41.00 35.04 69.50
C ARG A 158 39.86 35.62 68.61
N ASP A 159 38.61 35.82 69.03
CA ASP A 159 37.99 36.05 70.34
C ASP A 159 36.51 35.60 70.40
N HIS A 160 36.03 35.48 71.65
CA HIS A 160 34.68 35.16 72.12
C HIS A 160 33.55 36.09 71.63
N ALA A 161 32.32 35.55 71.56
CA ALA A 161 31.16 35.94 72.42
C ALA A 161 29.78 36.08 71.71
N VAL A 162 28.83 35.26 72.21
CA VAL A 162 27.43 35.60 72.57
C VAL A 162 26.32 35.54 71.49
N GLY A 163 25.31 34.70 71.78
CA GLY A 163 23.90 35.15 71.78
C GLY A 163 22.91 34.46 70.81
N ALA A 164 22.17 33.46 71.31
CA ALA A 164 20.93 32.89 70.73
C ALA A 164 19.75 33.92 70.80
N PRO A 165 18.50 33.70 70.27
CA PRO A 165 17.86 32.41 69.96
C PRO A 165 16.89 32.33 68.75
N ARG A 166 16.33 31.11 68.59
CA ARG A 166 15.34 30.64 67.60
C ARG A 166 13.94 31.26 67.74
N ARG A 167 13.25 31.44 66.60
CA ARG A 167 11.78 31.27 66.36
C ARG A 167 11.56 31.46 64.85
N GLY A 168 10.91 30.63 64.05
CA GLY A 168 9.81 29.70 64.22
C GLY A 168 8.70 30.13 63.24
N SER A 169 8.37 29.32 62.22
CA SER A 169 7.01 29.28 61.65
C SER A 169 6.84 28.09 60.72
N ARG A 170 5.91 27.21 61.07
CA ARG A 170 5.30 26.19 60.23
C ARG A 170 4.11 26.84 59.50
N ALA A 171 3.99 26.60 58.22
CA ALA A 171 2.72 26.55 57.47
C ALA A 171 2.99 25.58 56.30
N ASP A 172 2.46 24.37 56.31
CA ASP A 172 1.08 24.01 55.95
C ASP A 172 0.84 24.12 54.44
N ALA A 173 0.79 22.95 53.78
CA ALA A 173 0.24 22.77 52.44
C ALA A 173 0.01 21.27 52.22
N ASP A 174 -1.12 20.78 52.72
CA ASP A 174 -1.72 19.53 52.29
C ASP A 174 -2.87 19.87 51.34
N ARG A 175 -2.66 19.63 50.03
CA ARG A 175 -3.71 19.38 49.03
C ARG A 175 -3.14 18.84 47.73
#